data_AF-A0A3A4YJ83-F1
#
_entry.id   AF-A0A3A4YJ83-F1
#
_cell.length_a   1.000
_cell.length_b   1.000
_cell.length_c   1.000
_cell.angle_alpha   90.00
_cell.angle_beta   90.00
_cell.angle_gamma   90.00
#
_symmetry.space_group_name_H-M   'P 1'
#
loop_
_entity.id
_entity.type
_entity.pdbx_description
1 polymer ?
#
loop_
_entity_poly.entity_id
_entity_poly.type
_entity_poly.pdbx_seq_one_letter_code
_entity_poly.pdbx_strand_id
1 'polypeptide(L)'
;MDQAPYTPPQNPTSPAPEKSSAGPIIGAVIVIVILALGALYFWGAQLNEAPEELPLIPGDAPTGEEWAPSGSGSDEAAAIESDLDATDMAAFEAQMEADLRAIEAEL
;
A
#
# COMPACT_ATOMS: atom_id res chain seq x y z
N MET A 1 -11.47 56.16 -71.36
CA MET A 1 -12.18 55.85 -70.12
C MET A 1 -11.84 54.40 -69.80
N ASP A 2 -10.75 54.19 -69.07
CA ASP A 2 -10.23 52.87 -68.72
C ASP A 2 -11.01 52.32 -67.52
N GLN A 3 -11.83 51.29 -67.73
CA GLN A 3 -12.53 50.61 -66.63
C GLN A 3 -11.54 49.69 -65.92
N ALA A 4 -11.37 49.89 -64.61
CA ALA A 4 -10.63 48.95 -63.77
C ALA A 4 -11.40 47.60 -63.69
N PRO A 5 -10.70 46.45 -63.67
CA PRO A 5 -11.35 45.14 -63.58
C PRO A 5 -12.15 45.00 -62.29
N TYR A 6 -13.41 44.58 -62.41
CA TYR A 6 -14.25 44.23 -61.26
C TYR A 6 -13.76 42.92 -60.64
N THR A 7 -13.35 42.96 -59.36
CA THR A 7 -13.11 41.76 -58.55
C THR A 7 -14.31 41.54 -57.63
N PRO A 8 -14.96 40.36 -57.69
CA PRO A 8 -16.09 40.07 -56.81
C PRO A 8 -15.63 39.97 -55.34
N PRO A 9 -16.49 40.36 -54.37
CA PRO A 9 -16.17 40.31 -52.95
C PRO A 9 -15.93 38.86 -52.51
N GLN A 10 -14.80 38.61 -51.84
CA GLN A 10 -14.52 37.31 -51.23
C GLN A 10 -15.34 37.18 -49.94
N ASN A 11 -16.22 36.19 -49.91
CA ASN A 11 -16.96 35.83 -48.71
C ASN A 11 -15.98 35.25 -47.67
N PRO A 12 -16.01 35.66 -46.38
CA PRO A 12 -15.18 35.03 -45.38
C PRO A 12 -15.58 33.56 -45.26
N THR A 13 -14.66 32.67 -45.61
CA THR A 13 -14.79 31.24 -45.36
C THR A 13 -15.02 31.04 -43.87
N SER A 14 -16.24 30.63 -43.51
CA SER A 14 -16.58 30.24 -42.15
C SER A 14 -15.69 29.06 -41.74
N PRO A 15 -15.06 29.07 -40.56
CA PRO A 15 -14.24 27.94 -40.11
C PRO A 15 -15.11 26.68 -40.07
N ALA A 16 -14.64 25.63 -40.72
CA ALA A 16 -15.32 24.34 -40.73
C ALA A 16 -15.50 23.83 -39.28
N PRO A 17 -16.63 23.20 -38.94
CA PRO A 17 -16.87 22.71 -37.59
C PRO A 17 -15.79 21.71 -37.19
N GLU A 18 -15.11 21.99 -36.08
CA GLU A 18 -14.04 21.15 -35.57
C GLU A 18 -14.62 19.81 -35.11
N LYS A 19 -14.23 18.74 -35.80
CA LYS A 19 -14.70 17.39 -35.50
C LYS A 19 -14.02 16.92 -34.21
N SER A 20 -14.78 16.87 -33.11
CA SER A 20 -14.29 16.33 -31.84
C SER A 20 -13.81 14.88 -32.05
N SER A 21 -12.51 14.65 -31.93
CA SER A 21 -11.95 13.30 -32.02
C SER A 21 -12.24 12.55 -30.71
N ALA A 22 -12.93 11.42 -30.82
CA ALA A 22 -13.22 10.55 -29.69
C ALA A 22 -11.98 9.74 -29.22
N GLY A 23 -10.88 9.74 -29.98
CA GLY A 23 -9.68 8.95 -29.70
C GLY A 23 -9.13 9.11 -28.26
N PRO A 24 -8.95 10.34 -27.75
CA PRO A 24 -8.49 10.56 -26.38
C PRO A 24 -9.47 10.03 -25.33
N ILE A 25 -10.79 10.11 -25.60
CA ILE A 25 -11.83 9.64 -24.69
C ILE A 25 -11.77 8.10 -24.60
N ILE A 26 -11.70 7.42 -25.75
CA ILE A 26 -11.54 5.96 -25.78
C ILE A 26 -10.25 5.54 -25.05
N GLY A 27 -9.13 6.25 -25.29
CA GLY A 27 -7.86 5.97 -24.62
C GLY A 27 -7.96 6.10 -23.09
N ALA A 28 -8.58 7.17 -22.60
CA ALA A 28 -8.79 7.38 -21.17
C ALA A 28 -9.64 6.26 -20.54
N VAL A 29 -10.70 5.82 -21.22
CA VAL A 29 -11.56 4.73 -20.74
C VAL A 29 -10.77 3.42 -20.60
N ILE A 30 -9.90 3.09 -21.56
CA ILE A 30 -9.07 1.88 -21.49
C ILE A 30 -8.12 1.92 -20.29
N VAL A 31 -7.46 3.07 -20.05
CA VAL A 31 -6.57 3.24 -18.90
C VAL A 31 -7.33 3.08 -17.58
N ILE A 32 -8.51 3.68 -17.47
CA ILE A 32 -9.36 3.55 -16.27
C ILE A 32 -9.74 2.09 -16.01
N VAL A 33 -10.13 1.34 -17.05
CA VAL A 33 -10.49 -0.08 -16.91
C VAL A 33 -9.29 -0.91 -16.44
N ILE A 34 -8.10 -0.68 -16.99
CA ILE A 34 -6.87 -1.38 -16.56
C ILE A 34 -6.55 -1.07 -15.10
N LEU A 35 -6.64 0.21 -14.68
CA LEU A 35 -6.40 0.60 -13.29
C LEU A 35 -7.44 -0.01 -12.34
N ALA A 36 -8.72 -0.03 -12.73
CA ALA A 36 -9.78 -0.63 -11.94
C ALA A 36 -9.57 -2.14 -11.77
N LEU A 37 -9.18 -2.84 -12.84
CA LEU A 37 -8.85 -4.27 -12.78
C LEU A 37 -7.57 -4.53 -11.97
N GLY A 38 -6.54 -3.69 -12.10
CA GLY A 38 -5.32 -3.81 -11.30
C GLY A 38 -5.57 -3.59 -9.81
N ALA A 39 -6.35 -2.57 -9.45
CA ALA A 39 -6.75 -2.30 -8.07
C ALA A 39 -7.62 -3.44 -7.51
N LEU A 40 -8.60 -3.92 -8.29
CA LEU A 40 -9.46 -5.04 -7.87
C LEU A 40 -8.68 -6.35 -7.77
N TYR A 41 -7.67 -6.57 -8.61
CA TYR A 41 -6.79 -7.73 -8.55
C TYR A 41 -5.93 -7.70 -7.28
N PHE A 42 -5.30 -6.57 -6.98
CA PHE A 42 -4.47 -6.39 -5.78
C PHE A 42 -5.31 -6.54 -4.51
N TRP A 43 -6.48 -5.90 -4.46
CA TRP A 43 -7.34 -5.97 -3.28
C TRP A 43 -8.05 -7.32 -3.14
N GLY A 44 -8.42 -7.94 -4.27
CA GLY A 44 -9.01 -9.28 -4.30
C GLY A 44 -8.05 -10.37 -3.87
N ALA A 45 -6.75 -10.25 -4.19
CA ALA A 45 -5.72 -11.12 -3.64
C ALA A 45 -5.63 -10.99 -2.11
N GLN A 46 -5.64 -9.76 -1.59
CA GLN A 46 -5.58 -9.51 -0.15
C GLN A 46 -6.81 -10.03 0.62
N LEU A 47 -8.00 -10.02 0.00
CA LEU A 47 -9.23 -10.54 0.64
C LEU A 47 -9.36 -12.06 0.56
N ASN A 48 -8.74 -12.70 -0.44
CA ASN A 48 -8.74 -14.16 -0.62
C ASN A 48 -7.48 -14.84 -0.08
N GLU A 49 -6.51 -14.09 0.43
CA GLU A 49 -5.63 -14.57 1.50
C GLU A 49 -6.52 -14.86 2.72
N ALA A 50 -7.21 -16.01 2.69
CA ALA A 50 -7.36 -16.77 3.91
C ALA A 50 -5.96 -16.84 4.52
N PRO A 51 -5.82 -16.73 5.85
CA PRO A 51 -4.54 -17.01 6.47
C PRO A 51 -4.21 -18.44 6.06
N GLU A 52 -3.37 -18.61 5.04
CA GLU A 52 -2.45 -19.71 5.05
C GLU A 52 -1.80 -19.52 6.40
N GLU A 53 -2.11 -20.43 7.32
CA GLU A 53 -1.29 -20.64 8.49
C GLU A 53 0.10 -20.83 7.91
N LEU A 54 0.84 -19.71 7.81
CA LEU A 54 2.27 -19.71 7.68
C LEU A 54 2.68 -20.76 8.72
N PRO A 55 3.40 -21.83 8.33
CA PRO A 55 3.83 -22.82 9.29
C PRO A 55 4.47 -22.02 10.40
N LEU A 56 3.78 -21.96 11.54
CA LEU A 56 4.11 -21.05 12.63
C LEU A 56 5.60 -21.28 12.83
N ILE A 57 6.41 -20.28 12.47
CA ILE A 57 7.73 -20.20 13.07
C ILE A 57 7.37 -20.26 14.55
N PRO A 58 7.85 -21.25 15.33
CA PRO A 58 7.42 -21.41 16.71
C PRO A 58 7.77 -20.24 17.66
N GLY A 59 7.98 -19.02 17.15
CA GLY A 59 8.12 -17.77 17.89
C GLY A 59 7.07 -16.68 17.57
N ASP A 60 6.05 -16.96 16.73
CA ASP A 60 4.94 -16.00 16.48
C ASP A 60 3.59 -16.46 17.08
N ALA A 61 3.56 -17.62 17.74
CA ALA A 61 2.61 -17.75 18.83
C ALA A 61 3.03 -16.73 19.89
N PRO A 62 2.13 -16.18 20.72
CA PRO A 62 2.53 -15.66 22.02
C PRO A 62 3.01 -16.87 22.85
N THR A 63 4.16 -17.44 22.49
CA THR A 63 5.11 -17.89 23.50
C THR A 63 5.50 -16.59 24.17
N GLY A 64 4.65 -16.17 25.11
CA GLY A 64 4.90 -14.99 25.90
C GLY A 64 6.19 -15.26 26.63
N GLU A 65 7.30 -14.86 26.04
CA GLU A 65 8.50 -14.62 26.80
C GLU A 65 8.06 -13.66 27.91
N GLU A 66 8.08 -14.13 29.15
CA GLU A 66 7.45 -13.44 30.29
C GLU A 66 8.00 -12.01 30.48
N TRP A 67 9.19 -11.76 29.96
CA TRP A 67 9.86 -10.47 29.96
C TRP A 67 9.42 -9.49 28.85
N ALA A 68 8.82 -9.99 27.76
CA ALA A 68 8.39 -9.18 26.63
C ALA A 68 6.89 -8.83 26.75
N PRO A 69 6.53 -7.54 26.84
CA PRO A 69 5.14 -7.14 26.92
C PRO A 69 4.45 -7.39 25.57
N SER A 70 3.15 -7.66 25.62
CA SER A 70 2.32 -7.69 24.41
C SER A 70 2.24 -6.25 23.89
N GLY A 71 3.02 -5.94 22.85
CA GLY A 71 3.10 -4.59 22.28
C GLY A 71 1.72 -4.01 21.97
N SER A 72 1.56 -2.70 22.16
CA SER A 72 0.27 -2.00 22.11
C SER A 72 -0.36 -1.93 20.70
N GLY A 73 0.40 -2.21 19.64
CA GLY A 73 -0.05 -2.14 18.25
C GLY A 73 -0.28 -0.69 17.75
N SER A 74 0.29 0.29 18.45
CA SER A 74 0.13 1.73 18.25
C SER A 74 1.48 2.34 17.88
N ASP A 75 1.50 3.18 16.83
CA ASP A 75 2.72 3.84 16.32
C ASP A 75 2.95 5.21 16.98
N GLU A 76 2.12 5.56 17.95
CA GLU A 76 2.22 6.78 18.73
C GLU A 76 3.41 6.72 19.70
N ALA A 77 4.18 7.80 19.78
CA ALA A 77 5.38 7.85 20.62
C ALA A 77 5.12 7.48 22.09
N ALA A 78 3.99 7.91 22.65
CA ALA A 78 3.62 7.59 24.03
C ALA A 78 3.30 6.10 24.24
N ALA A 79 2.80 5.42 23.21
CA ALA A 79 2.52 3.98 23.28
C ALA A 79 3.83 3.18 23.21
N ILE A 80 4.77 3.59 22.36
CA ILE A 80 6.11 3.01 22.30
C ILE A 80 6.86 3.18 23.64
N GLU A 81 6.78 4.36 24.26
CA GLU A 81 7.37 4.60 25.58
C GLU A 81 6.76 3.69 26.65
N SER A 82 5.43 3.52 26.63
CA SER A 82 4.73 2.62 27.55
C SER A 82 5.12 1.16 27.35
N ASP A 83 5.30 0.72 26.10
CA ASP A 83 5.71 -0.66 25.79
C ASP A 83 7.15 -0.94 26.24
N LEU A 84 8.05 0.04 26.10
CA LEU A 84 9.42 -0.06 26.59
C LEU A 84 9.47 -0.09 28.12
N ASP A 85 8.68 0.74 28.80
CA ASP A 85 8.58 0.74 30.27
C ASP A 85 7.95 -0.55 30.82
N ALA A 86 7.09 -1.20 30.03
CA ALA A 86 6.46 -2.47 30.39
C ALA A 86 7.40 -3.69 30.18
N THR A 87 8.59 -3.49 29.63
CA THR A 87 9.58 -4.57 29.46
C THR A 87 10.19 -4.98 30.79
N ASP A 88 9.99 -6.25 31.19
CA ASP A 88 10.48 -6.77 32.47
C ASP A 88 11.88 -7.37 32.34
N MET A 89 12.89 -6.51 32.54
CA MET A 89 14.29 -6.91 32.50
C MET A 89 14.68 -7.89 33.62
N ALA A 90 13.94 -7.92 34.73
CA ALA A 90 14.22 -8.85 35.82
C ALA A 90 13.77 -10.27 35.45
N ALA A 91 12.61 -10.39 34.80
CA ALA A 91 12.15 -11.65 34.23
C ALA A 91 13.12 -12.16 33.14
N PHE A 92 13.67 -11.26 32.32
CA PHE A 92 14.67 -11.62 31.30
C PHE A 92 15.95 -12.21 31.93
N GLU A 93 16.49 -11.54 32.95
CA GLU A 93 17.70 -12.01 33.64
C GLU A 93 17.46 -13.35 34.35
N ALA A 94 16.31 -13.51 35.00
CA ALA A 94 15.93 -14.76 35.66
C ALA A 94 15.80 -15.93 34.67
N GLN A 95 15.22 -15.68 33.50
CA GLN A 95 15.11 -16.68 32.44
C GLN A 95 16.49 -17.08 31.90
N MET A 96 17.36 -16.12 31.60
CA MET A 96 18.71 -16.39 31.11
C MET A 96 19.53 -17.20 32.12
N GLU A 97 19.41 -16.91 33.42
CA GLU A 97 20.08 -17.69 34.47
C GLU A 97 19.51 -19.13 34.54
N ALA A 98 18.20 -19.30 34.43
CA ALA A 98 17.56 -20.61 34.42
C ALA A 98 18.01 -21.45 33.21
N ASP A 99 18.06 -20.86 32.03
CA ASP A 99 18.51 -21.51 30.80
C ASP A 99 19.98 -21.94 30.90
N LEU A 100 20.85 -21.08 31.43
CA LEU A 100 22.27 -21.41 31.61
C LEU A 100 22.46 -22.59 32.57
N ARG A 101 21.74 -22.59 33.71
CA ARG A 101 21.77 -23.71 34.66
C ARG A 101 21.23 -25.01 34.06
N ALA A 102 20.20 -24.93 33.22
CA ALA A 102 19.65 -26.10 32.55
C ALA A 102 20.69 -26.74 31.61
N ILE A 103 21.41 -25.92 30.84
CA ILE A 103 22.50 -26.39 29.96
C ILE A 103 23.64 -26.99 30.78
N GLU A 104 24.04 -26.35 31.88
CA GLU A 104 25.07 -26.89 32.78
C GLU A 104 24.68 -28.24 33.40
N ALA A 105 23.39 -28.46 33.67
CA ALA A 105 22.89 -29.70 34.24
C ALA A 105 22.78 -30.85 33.24
N GLU A 106 22.83 -30.59 31.93
CA GLU A 106 22.75 -31.60 30.87
C GLU A 106 24.14 -32.16 30.46
N LEU A 107 25.23 -31.53 30.91
CA LEU A 107 26.63 -31.93 30.68
C LEU A 107 27.20 -32.81 31.81
#